data_AF-A0A1Q9S708-F1
#
_entry.id   AF-A0A1Q9S708-F1
#
_cell.length_a   1.000
_cell.length_b   1.000
_cell.length_c   1.000
_cell.angle_alpha   90.00
_cell.angle_beta   90.00
_cell.angle_gamma   90.00
#
_symmetry.space_group_name_H-M   'P 1'
#
loop_
_entity.id
_entity.type
_entity.pdbx_description
1 polymer ?
#
loop_
_entity_poly.entity_id
_entity_poly.type
_entity_poly.pdbx_seq_one_letter_code
_entity_poly.pdbx_strand_id
1 'polypeptide(L)'
;MVTWNRVARADVLRAIEEYDRLGSEHFFREHGFGPSRTYELVWEERRYPHKALLGAAYELATGKRLAPGDFEGGKGGAVAVLGKLGFTIEPRRSA
;
A
#
# COMPACT_ATOMS: atom_id res chain seq x y z
N MET A 1 16.13 3.17 7.56
CA MET A 1 15.09 2.15 7.83
C MET A 1 13.77 2.87 8.04
N VAL A 2 12.73 2.53 7.28
CA VAL A 2 11.40 3.14 7.44
C VAL A 2 10.77 2.67 8.75
N THR A 3 10.17 3.60 9.50
CA THR A 3 9.49 3.28 10.78
C THR A 3 7.97 3.31 10.59
N TRP A 4 7.32 2.16 10.78
CA TRP A 4 5.89 1.98 10.49
C TRP A 4 4.95 2.21 11.68
N ASN A 5 5.49 2.57 12.86
CA ASN A 5 4.71 2.67 14.10
C ASN A 5 3.62 3.76 14.11
N ARG A 6 3.71 4.73 13.20
CA ARG A 6 2.69 5.77 13.02
C ARG A 6 1.58 5.36 12.05
N VAL A 7 1.81 4.37 11.20
CA VAL A 7 0.80 3.92 10.24
C VAL A 7 -0.21 3.06 10.96
N ALA A 8 -1.47 3.47 10.93
CA ALA A 8 -2.58 2.73 11.50
C ALA A 8 -3.45 2.09 10.41
N ARG A 9 -4.33 1.19 10.82
CA ARG A 9 -5.31 0.55 9.93
C ARG A 9 -6.19 1.58 9.22
N ALA A 10 -6.57 2.65 9.92
CA ALA A 10 -7.38 3.74 9.37
C ALA A 10 -6.69 4.46 8.20
N ASP A 11 -5.37 4.64 8.24
CA ASP A 11 -4.63 5.30 7.16
C ASP A 11 -4.65 4.46 5.88
N VAL A 12 -4.58 3.13 6.01
CA VAL A 12 -4.69 2.21 4.87
C VAL A 12 -6.10 2.20 4.29
N LEU A 13 -7.14 2.26 5.13
CA LEU A 13 -8.53 2.38 4.64
C LEU A 13 -8.74 3.70 3.87
N ARG A 14 -8.21 4.81 4.38
CA ARG A 14 -8.26 6.10 3.68
C ARG A 14 -7.51 6.06 2.35
N ALA A 15 -6.37 5.36 2.30
CA ALA A 15 -5.65 5.14 1.05
C ALA A 15 -6.46 4.29 0.04
N ILE A 16 -7.25 3.32 0.52
CA ILE A 16 -8.18 2.54 -0.32
C ILE A 16 -9.29 3.43 -0.88
N GLU A 17 -9.93 4.24 -0.03
CA GLU A 17 -10.97 5.19 -0.44
C GLU A 17 -10.43 6.19 -1.48
N GLU A 18 -9.21 6.69 -1.26
CA GLU A 18 -8.55 7.59 -2.20
C GLU A 18 -8.23 6.90 -3.53
N TYR A 19 -7.72 5.67 -3.50
CA TYR A 19 -7.50 4.87 -4.71
C TYR A 19 -8.79 4.66 -5.49
N ASP A 20 -9.90 4.37 -4.80
CA ASP A 20 -11.21 4.17 -5.42
C ASP A 20 -11.77 5.46 -6.04
N ARG A 21 -11.53 6.59 -5.38
CA ARG A 21 -11.94 7.92 -5.87
C ARG A 21 -11.12 8.40 -7.06
N LEU A 22 -9.79 8.22 -7.02
CA LEU A 22 -8.88 8.71 -8.06
C LEU A 22 -8.77 7.76 -9.25
N GLY A 23 -8.96 6.47 -9.02
CA GLY A 23 -8.60 5.43 -9.99
C GLY A 23 -7.09 5.17 -10.02
N SER A 24 -6.73 4.04 -10.63
CA SER A 24 -5.37 3.48 -10.58
C SER A 24 -4.30 4.41 -11.15
N GLU A 25 -4.48 4.93 -12.36
CA GLU A 25 -3.49 5.75 -13.06
C GLU A 25 -3.17 7.04 -12.31
N HIS A 26 -4.22 7.75 -11.87
CA HIS A 26 -4.05 8.98 -11.10
C HIS A 26 -3.40 8.71 -9.75
N PHE A 27 -3.85 7.70 -9.01
CA PHE A 27 -3.26 7.34 -7.72
C PHE A 27 -1.76 7.02 -7.84
N PHE A 28 -1.38 6.27 -8.88
CA PHE A 28 0.02 5.95 -9.15
C PHE A 28 0.86 7.18 -9.44
N ARG A 29 0.34 8.11 -10.24
CA ARG A 29 1.04 9.36 -10.54
C ARG A 29 1.17 10.25 -9.31
N GLU A 30 0.11 10.39 -8.51
CA GLU A 30 0.09 11.24 -7.31
C GLU A 30 1.10 10.75 -6.27
N HIS A 31 1.14 9.45 -5.99
CA HIS A 31 2.00 8.89 -4.93
C HIS A 31 3.35 8.36 -5.42
N GLY A 32 3.59 8.30 -6.74
CA GLY A 32 4.85 7.82 -7.31
C GLY A 32 5.01 6.29 -7.28
N PHE A 33 3.91 5.55 -7.42
CA PHE A 33 3.89 4.09 -7.42
C PHE A 33 3.42 3.52 -8.76
N GLY A 34 3.36 2.19 -8.83
CA GLY A 34 2.80 1.47 -9.97
C GLY A 34 2.04 0.22 -9.51
N PRO A 35 1.49 -0.55 -10.47
CA PRO A 35 0.76 -1.77 -10.16
C PRO A 35 1.64 -2.78 -9.43
N SER A 36 0.99 -3.61 -8.61
CA SER A 36 1.69 -4.68 -7.90
C SER A 36 2.21 -5.73 -8.86
N ARG A 37 3.41 -6.24 -8.56
CA ARG A 37 4.07 -7.28 -9.36
C ARG A 37 3.91 -8.68 -8.77
N THR A 38 3.82 -8.80 -7.44
CA THR A 38 3.91 -10.08 -6.72
C THR A 38 2.75 -10.35 -5.77
N TYR A 39 2.31 -9.33 -5.02
CA TYR A 39 1.25 -9.46 -4.01
C TYR A 39 0.24 -8.34 -4.17
N GLU A 40 -0.99 -8.55 -3.72
CA GLU A 40 -2.06 -7.57 -3.68
C GLU A 40 -2.75 -7.59 -2.33
N LEU A 41 -3.23 -6.44 -1.89
CA LEU A 41 -4.10 -6.34 -0.72
C LEU A 41 -5.53 -6.69 -1.14
N VAL A 42 -6.17 -7.58 -0.39
CA VAL A 42 -7.58 -7.95 -0.60
C VAL A 42 -8.43 -7.26 0.45
N TRP A 43 -9.39 -6.45 -0.01
CA TRP A 43 -10.35 -5.74 0.82
C TRP A 43 -11.70 -5.73 0.12
N GLU A 44 -12.76 -6.14 0.83
CA GLU A 44 -14.13 -6.20 0.28
C GLU A 44 -14.20 -6.86 -1.11
N GLU A 45 -13.59 -8.05 -1.24
CA GLU A 45 -13.53 -8.84 -2.48
C GLU A 45 -12.75 -8.21 -3.65
N ARG A 46 -12.16 -7.03 -3.44
CA ARG A 46 -11.37 -6.29 -4.43
C ARG A 46 -9.88 -6.38 -4.14
N ARG A 47 -9.07 -6.26 -5.20
CA ARG A 47 -7.60 -6.38 -5.16
C ARG A 47 -6.95 -5.03 -5.41
N TYR A 48 -5.98 -4.70 -4.57
CA TYR A 48 -5.33 -3.40 -4.55
C TYR A 48 -3.80 -3.50 -4.54
N PRO A 49 -3.10 -2.49 -5.07
CA PRO A 49 -1.65 -2.46 -5.10
C PRO A 49 -1.05 -2.24 -3.70
N HIS A 50 -0.68 -3.32 -3.01
CA HIS A 50 -0.31 -3.30 -1.58
C HIS A 50 0.80 -2.28 -1.22
N LYS A 51 1.84 -2.12 -2.05
CA LYS A 51 2.90 -1.13 -1.80
C LYS A 51 2.43 0.30 -1.97
N ALA A 52 1.60 0.55 -2.98
CA ALA A 52 1.10 1.88 -3.27
C ALA A 52 0.15 2.35 -2.15
N LEU A 53 -0.75 1.47 -1.69
CA LEU A 53 -1.60 1.75 -0.54
C LEU A 53 -0.81 2.01 0.73
N LEU A 54 0.21 1.19 1.03
CA LEU A 54 1.02 1.40 2.22
C LEU A 54 1.86 2.69 2.14
N GLY A 55 2.36 3.04 0.95
CA GLY A 55 3.06 4.31 0.72
C GLY A 55 2.16 5.52 0.96
N ALA A 56 0.94 5.51 0.41
CA ALA A 56 -0.04 6.56 0.65
C ALA A 56 -0.47 6.62 2.12
N ALA A 57 -0.72 5.48 2.77
CA ALA A 57 -1.02 5.42 4.20
C ALA A 57 0.10 6.01 5.07
N TYR A 58 1.36 5.78 4.69
CA TYR A 58 2.50 6.37 5.37
C TYR A 58 2.57 7.89 5.17
N GLU A 59 2.28 8.38 3.96
CA GLU A 59 2.17 9.81 3.67
C GLU A 59 1.06 10.46 4.50
N LEU A 60 -0.11 9.83 4.59
CA LEU A 60 -1.22 10.29 5.43
C LEU A 60 -0.85 10.35 6.92
N ALA A 61 -0.15 9.33 7.43
CA ALA A 61 0.21 9.22 8.85
C ALA A 61 1.38 10.13 9.27
N THR A 62 2.27 10.49 8.35
CA THR A 62 3.55 11.14 8.68
C THR A 62 3.83 12.44 7.94
N GLY A 63 3.05 12.76 6.90
CA GLY A 63 3.30 13.86 5.98
C GLY A 63 4.51 13.65 5.06
N LYS A 64 5.12 12.46 5.05
CA LYS A 64 6.31 12.15 4.26
C LYS A 64 6.00 11.14 3.17
N ARG A 65 6.43 11.41 1.94
CA ARG A 65 6.28 10.49 0.82
C ARG A 65 7.41 9.45 0.79
N LEU A 66 7.06 8.20 0.52
CA LEU A 66 8.01 7.12 0.27
C LEU A 66 8.13 6.83 -1.22
N ALA A 67 9.32 6.48 -1.68
CA ALA A 67 9.57 5.95 -3.00
C ALA A 67 9.40 4.42 -3.01
N PRO A 68 9.12 3.80 -4.18
CA PRO A 68 9.09 2.34 -4.30
C PRO A 68 10.36 1.63 -3.80
N GLY A 69 11.52 2.29 -3.93
CA GLY A 69 12.82 1.82 -3.43
C GLY A 69 12.93 1.79 -1.90
N ASP A 70 12.14 2.57 -1.16
CA ASP A 70 12.10 2.51 0.32
C ASP A 70 11.50 1.21 0.85
N PHE A 71 10.88 0.42 -0.04
CA PHE A 71 10.37 -0.92 0.23
C PHE A 71 11.35 -2.02 -0.20
N GLU A 72 12.49 -1.67 -0.80
CA GLU A 72 13.53 -2.61 -1.21
C GLU A 72 14.51 -2.83 -0.04
N GLY A 73 14.54 -4.06 0.48
CA GLY A 73 15.24 -4.40 1.73
C GLY A 73 14.68 -5.60 2.47
N GLY A 74 13.54 -6.14 2.04
CA GLY A 74 13.05 -7.44 2.51
C GLY A 74 11.66 -7.78 1.99
N LYS A 75 11.47 -9.02 1.52
CA LYS A 75 10.20 -9.57 1.02
C LYS A 75 9.05 -9.56 2.04
N GLY A 76 9.29 -9.13 3.28
CA GLY A 76 8.29 -9.01 4.34
C GLY A 76 7.85 -7.58 4.68
N GLY A 77 8.48 -6.51 4.18
CA GLY A 77 8.23 -5.15 4.70
C GLY A 77 6.76 -4.70 4.61
N ALA A 78 6.28 -4.50 3.39
CA ALA A 78 4.89 -4.06 3.20
C ALA A 78 3.87 -5.12 3.59
N VAL A 79 4.12 -6.38 3.20
CA VAL A 79 3.22 -7.50 3.48
C VAL A 79 3.06 -7.73 4.98
N ALA A 80 4.14 -7.73 5.75
CA ALA A 80 4.06 -7.93 7.20
C ALA A 80 3.47 -6.72 7.92
N VAL A 81 3.75 -5.48 7.46
CA VAL A 81 3.12 -4.29 8.04
C VAL A 81 1.61 -4.34 7.83
N LEU A 82 1.16 -4.56 6.60
CA LEU A 82 -0.27 -4.66 6.29
C LEU A 82 -0.94 -5.84 7.01
N GLY A 83 -0.26 -6.99 7.09
CA GLY A 83 -0.74 -8.14 7.86
C GLY A 83 -0.89 -7.84 9.35
N LYS A 84 0.06 -7.12 9.97
CA LYS A 84 -0.04 -6.66 11.37
C LYS A 84 -1.18 -5.65 11.58
N LEU A 85 -1.56 -4.91 10.54
CA LEU A 85 -2.71 -4.00 10.55
C LEU A 85 -4.04 -4.72 10.26
N GLY A 86 -4.03 -6.05 10.10
CA GLY A 86 -5.21 -6.87 9.89
C GLY A 86 -5.70 -6.93 8.44
N PHE A 87 -4.84 -6.64 7.46
CA PHE A 87 -5.17 -6.78 6.05
C PHE A 87 -4.72 -8.13 5.49
N THR A 88 -5.56 -8.70 4.61
CA THR A 88 -5.23 -9.90 3.85
C THR A 88 -4.39 -9.52 2.65
N ILE A 89 -3.22 -10.14 2.53
CA ILE A 89 -2.33 -9.99 1.38
C ILE A 89 -2.23 -11.33 0.66
N GLU A 90 -2.53 -11.33 -0.63
CA GLU A 90 -2.48 -12.53 -1.46
C GLU A 90 -1.49 -12.36 -2.60
N PRO A 91 -0.92 -13.46 -3.13
CA PRO A 91 -0.21 -13.41 -4.41
C PRO A 91 -1.09 -12.77 -5.48
N ARG A 92 -0.48 -11.92 -6.31
CA ARG A 92 -1.15 -11.36 -7.48
C ARG A 92 -1.53 -12.52 -8.39
N ARG A 93 -2.79 -12.59 -8.80
CA ARG A 93 -3.19 -13.53 -9.85
C ARG A 93 -2.52 -13.08 -11.14
N SER A 94 -1.68 -13.93 -11.72
CA SER A 94 -1.29 -13.78 -13.11
C SER A 94 -2.56 -13.84 -13.96
N ALA A 95 -2.72 -12.87 -14.86
CA ALA A 95 -3.75 -12.91 -15.88
C ALA A 95 -3.50 -14.08 -16.85
#